data_AF-A0A395GZ95-F1
#
_entry.id   AF-A0A395GZ95-F1
#
_cell.length_a   1.000
_cell.length_b   1.000
_cell.length_c   1.000
_cell.angle_alpha   90.00
_cell.angle_beta   90.00
_cell.angle_gamma   90.00
#
_symmetry.space_group_name_H-M   'P 1'
#
loop_
_entity.id
_entity.type
_entity.pdbx_description
1 polymer ?
#
loop_
_entity_poly.entity_id
_entity_poly.type
_entity_poly.pdbx_seq_one_letter_code
_entity_poly.pdbx_strand_id
1 'polypeptide(L)'
;MEFMWNECKNYFNDGVIPGSAPFRSNVHICDLTPPPTNNHNHNHDYGIEISQQLMPLFSTLGGISPPPCTCHDITAIRQHIDNYIHTAPSTHPNDYTIFTEKNDTSIDIICLYTLRDVLQWWTFWAGSLNSTQDRWKLLYIAFGTIADDVMIPPIDVLNGTFRFLGHTLADVLAGLQSEHVNPHDLKFLEMCLWRQYIVQYLEKCDPSLRTMLLGKTTLMTQFRIATANAAGTAVAVLAAMGTQSRGVLDAVVEMMGTGCCLSMDMAKEALGVLNGEGTETVAGERERLKRELRWVYVRCIERLNGVACAPVAKRYATSGLVYVFLMERYRERVSGVRVPISGALRAVLDGLVGG
;
A
#
# COMPACT_ATOMS: atom_id res chain seq x y z
N MET A 1 4.65 15.68 -15.01
CA MET A 1 3.64 14.73 -14.47
C MET A 1 2.84 14.04 -15.57
N GLU A 2 2.33 14.80 -16.55
CA GLU A 2 1.51 14.27 -17.67
C GLU A 2 2.11 13.06 -18.40
N PHE A 3 3.39 13.12 -18.76
CA PHE A 3 4.10 11.98 -19.35
C PHE A 3 3.98 10.71 -18.51
N MET A 4 4.37 10.77 -17.23
CA MET A 4 4.31 9.61 -16.33
C MET A 4 2.89 9.07 -16.18
N TRP A 5 1.90 9.97 -16.11
CA TRP A 5 0.49 9.59 -15.98
C TRP A 5 -0.03 8.86 -17.21
N ASN A 6 0.30 9.35 -18.41
CA ASN A 6 -0.06 8.69 -19.66
C ASN A 6 0.65 7.33 -19.82
N GLU A 7 1.93 7.24 -19.44
CA GLU A 7 2.65 5.96 -19.40
C GLU A 7 2.00 4.96 -18.43
N CYS A 8 1.61 5.40 -17.24
CA CYS A 8 0.85 4.56 -16.30
C CYS A 8 -0.48 4.10 -16.91
N LYS A 9 -1.24 5.00 -17.54
CA LYS A 9 -2.52 4.65 -18.19
C LYS A 9 -2.32 3.61 -19.29
N ASN A 10 -1.31 3.78 -20.14
CA ASN A 10 -0.98 2.84 -21.21
C ASN A 10 -0.56 1.47 -20.67
N TYR A 11 0.25 1.45 -19.61
CA TYR A 11 0.77 0.21 -19.03
C TYR A 11 -0.29 -0.59 -18.27
N PHE A 12 -1.01 0.05 -17.34
CA PHE A 12 -2.04 -0.62 -16.55
C PHE A 12 -3.26 -0.95 -17.40
N ASN A 13 -3.58 -0.10 -18.38
CA ASN A 13 -4.78 -0.17 -19.21
C ASN A 13 -6.06 -0.27 -18.34
N ASP A 14 -7.20 -0.44 -18.98
CA ASP A 14 -8.42 -0.76 -18.27
C ASP A 14 -8.39 -2.19 -17.72
N GLY A 15 -8.97 -2.34 -16.53
CA GLY A 15 -9.26 -3.64 -15.92
C GLY A 15 -10.63 -4.16 -16.33
N VAL A 16 -11.33 -4.83 -15.40
CA VAL A 16 -12.73 -5.22 -15.60
C VAL A 16 -13.69 -4.03 -15.62
N ILE A 17 -13.24 -2.87 -15.10
CA ILE A 17 -13.97 -1.60 -15.13
C ILE A 17 -13.44 -0.76 -16.30
N PRO A 18 -14.25 -0.47 -17.33
CA PRO A 18 -13.85 0.42 -18.42
C PRO A 18 -13.55 1.83 -17.91
N GLY A 19 -12.50 2.45 -18.45
CA GLY A 19 -12.04 3.78 -18.06
C GLY A 19 -11.29 3.84 -16.72
N SER A 20 -10.96 2.71 -16.11
CA SER A 20 -10.29 2.64 -14.80
C SER A 20 -8.78 2.84 -14.85
N ALA A 21 -8.14 2.87 -16.02
CA ALA A 21 -6.70 3.14 -16.11
C ALA A 21 -6.33 4.47 -15.42
N PRO A 22 -5.26 4.56 -14.60
CA PRO A 22 -4.30 3.51 -14.24
C PRO A 22 -4.62 2.79 -12.91
N PHE A 23 -5.80 2.99 -12.34
CA PHE A 23 -6.27 2.35 -11.10
C PHE A 23 -6.67 0.88 -11.28
N ARG A 24 -6.70 0.39 -12.53
CA ARG A 24 -6.96 -0.98 -12.99
C ARG A 24 -7.22 -1.99 -11.87
N SER A 25 -8.43 -2.55 -11.91
CA SER A 25 -8.84 -3.65 -11.05
C SER A 25 -9.14 -4.87 -11.94
N ASN A 26 -8.56 -6.02 -11.62
CA ASN A 26 -8.83 -7.31 -12.28
C ASN A 26 -10.07 -8.00 -11.69
N VAL A 27 -10.60 -7.52 -10.56
CA VAL A 27 -11.77 -8.09 -9.89
C VAL A 27 -12.75 -7.00 -9.44
N HIS A 28 -14.06 -7.23 -9.59
CA HIS A 28 -15.03 -6.39 -8.91
C HIS A 28 -15.05 -6.77 -7.42
N ILE A 29 -14.38 -5.98 -6.57
CA ILE A 29 -14.24 -6.31 -5.14
C ILE A 29 -15.60 -6.40 -4.40
N CYS A 30 -16.64 -5.72 -4.91
CA CYS A 30 -18.01 -5.82 -4.40
C CYS A 30 -18.72 -7.13 -4.76
N ASP A 31 -18.25 -7.82 -5.80
CA ASP A 31 -18.89 -9.02 -6.36
C ASP A 31 -18.09 -10.28 -5.99
N LEU A 32 -17.11 -10.16 -5.09
CA LEU A 32 -16.35 -11.30 -4.61
C LEU A 32 -17.28 -12.24 -3.84
N THR A 33 -17.59 -13.36 -4.48
CA THR A 33 -18.29 -14.49 -3.84
C THR A 33 -17.29 -15.43 -3.18
N PRO A 34 -17.67 -16.14 -2.11
CA PRO A 34 -16.84 -17.21 -1.56
C PRO A 34 -16.55 -18.28 -2.64
N PRO A 35 -15.36 -18.90 -2.64
CA PRO A 35 -15.06 -19.97 -3.59
C PRO A 35 -16.02 -21.16 -3.41
N PRO A 36 -16.37 -21.87 -4.51
CA PRO A 36 -17.35 -22.97 -4.48
C PRO A 36 -16.89 -24.21 -3.69
N THR A 37 -15.68 -24.23 -3.14
CA THR A 37 -15.15 -25.32 -2.32
C THR A 37 -14.55 -24.75 -1.04
N ASN A 38 -15.08 -25.18 0.11
CA ASN A 38 -14.39 -25.08 1.39
C ASN A 38 -13.24 -26.08 1.37
N ASN A 39 -12.14 -25.75 0.68
CA ASN A 39 -10.89 -26.39 1.02
C ASN A 39 -10.56 -25.94 2.44
N HIS A 40 -10.89 -26.80 3.40
CA HIS A 40 -10.40 -26.79 4.77
C HIS A 40 -8.88 -27.05 4.79
N ASN A 41 -8.11 -26.31 3.99
CA ASN A 41 -6.67 -26.25 4.17
C ASN A 41 -6.45 -25.46 5.44
N HIS A 42 -6.33 -26.17 6.55
CA HIS A 42 -5.79 -25.71 7.83
C HIS A 42 -4.30 -25.37 7.69
N ASN A 43 -3.93 -24.58 6.68
CA ASN A 43 -2.57 -24.13 6.47
C ASN A 43 -2.30 -22.96 7.41
N HIS A 44 -1.85 -23.32 8.62
CA HIS A 44 -1.34 -22.47 9.68
C HIS A 44 0.09 -21.98 9.41
N ASP A 45 0.37 -21.55 8.19
CA ASP A 45 1.66 -20.95 7.88
C ASP A 45 1.57 -19.44 8.16
N TYR A 46 1.55 -19.08 9.45
CA TYR A 46 1.68 -17.71 10.00
C TYR A 46 0.87 -16.60 9.27
N GLY A 47 -0.24 -16.19 9.89
CA GLY A 47 -1.12 -15.09 9.47
C GLY A 47 -2.38 -15.11 10.33
N ILE A 48 -3.08 -13.98 10.47
CA ILE A 48 -4.32 -13.92 11.26
C ILE A 48 -5.52 -13.94 10.31
N GLU A 49 -6.16 -15.11 10.22
CA GLU A 49 -7.45 -15.24 9.55
C GLU A 49 -8.57 -15.19 10.60
N ILE A 50 -9.51 -14.27 10.39
CA ILE A 50 -10.70 -14.17 11.22
C ILE A 50 -11.87 -14.44 10.31
N SER A 51 -12.38 -15.67 10.38
CA SER A 51 -13.52 -16.08 9.59
C SER A 51 -14.73 -15.18 9.86
N GLN A 52 -15.60 -15.02 8.84
CA GLN A 52 -16.84 -14.23 8.93
C GLN A 52 -17.64 -14.53 10.21
N GLN A 53 -17.76 -15.80 10.56
CA GLN A 53 -18.53 -16.28 11.71
C GLN A 53 -17.93 -15.87 13.07
N LEU A 54 -16.60 -15.67 13.16
CA LEU A 54 -15.91 -15.33 14.40
C LEU A 54 -15.76 -13.82 14.59
N MET A 55 -15.82 -13.01 13.54
CA MET A 55 -15.68 -11.55 13.65
C MET A 55 -16.61 -10.91 14.69
N PRO A 56 -17.92 -11.27 14.78
CA PRO A 56 -18.82 -10.69 15.78
C PRO A 56 -18.45 -10.99 17.23
N LEU A 57 -17.61 -12.00 17.50
CA LEU A 57 -17.13 -12.31 18.84
C LEU A 57 -16.13 -11.27 19.36
N PHE A 58 -15.46 -10.55 18.46
CA PHE A 58 -14.49 -9.53 18.81
C PHE A 58 -15.15 -8.15 18.71
N SER A 59 -15.31 -7.46 19.84
CA SER A 59 -15.92 -6.12 19.87
C SER A 59 -15.24 -5.10 18.95
N THR A 60 -13.91 -5.23 18.77
CA THR A 60 -13.11 -4.40 17.86
C THR A 60 -13.36 -4.69 16.38
N LEU A 61 -13.79 -5.91 16.04
CA LEU A 61 -14.05 -6.35 14.67
C LEU A 61 -15.52 -6.44 14.31
N GLY A 62 -16.44 -6.57 15.27
CA GLY A 62 -17.89 -6.52 15.05
C GLY A 62 -18.43 -7.34 13.86
N GLY A 63 -19.55 -6.89 13.31
CA GLY A 63 -20.19 -7.53 12.14
C GLY A 63 -19.59 -7.11 10.79
N ILE A 64 -20.12 -7.73 9.73
CA ILE A 64 -19.81 -7.39 8.34
C ILE A 64 -21.08 -7.07 7.55
N SER A 65 -20.97 -6.28 6.48
CA SER A 65 -22.06 -6.03 5.52
C SER A 65 -21.50 -5.78 4.12
N PRO A 66 -22.13 -6.26 3.05
CA PRO A 66 -21.65 -6.00 1.69
C PRO A 66 -21.65 -4.49 1.40
N PRO A 67 -20.58 -3.94 0.78
CA PRO A 67 -20.57 -2.56 0.34
C PRO A 67 -21.46 -2.35 -0.90
N PRO A 68 -22.01 -1.15 -1.11
CA PRO A 68 -22.55 -0.77 -2.40
C PRO A 68 -21.45 -0.77 -3.47
N CYS A 69 -21.80 -1.09 -4.72
CA CYS A 69 -20.87 -0.97 -5.83
C CYS A 69 -20.66 0.51 -6.18
N THR A 70 -19.45 1.01 -5.96
CA THR A 70 -19.00 2.34 -6.37
C THR A 70 -17.79 2.29 -7.30
N CYS A 71 -17.45 1.09 -7.79
CA CYS A 71 -16.25 0.84 -8.59
C CYS A 71 -16.25 1.63 -9.91
N HIS A 72 -17.42 1.85 -10.52
CA HIS A 72 -17.54 2.62 -11.77
C HIS A 72 -17.28 4.13 -11.59
N ASP A 73 -17.36 4.64 -10.36
CA ASP A 73 -17.09 6.05 -10.07
C ASP A 73 -15.60 6.39 -10.26
N ILE A 74 -14.73 5.39 -10.39
CA ILE A 74 -13.30 5.58 -10.65
C ILE A 74 -13.04 6.37 -11.93
N THR A 75 -13.95 6.31 -12.92
CA THR A 75 -13.86 7.10 -14.15
C THR A 75 -13.96 8.60 -13.86
N ALA A 76 -14.80 9.01 -12.90
CA ALA A 76 -14.90 10.41 -12.49
C ALA A 76 -13.62 10.87 -11.76
N ILE A 77 -13.06 10.00 -10.90
CA ILE A 77 -11.76 10.25 -10.25
C ILE A 77 -10.66 10.42 -11.28
N ARG A 78 -10.58 9.52 -12.28
CA ARG A 78 -9.59 9.61 -13.36
C ARG A 78 -9.74 10.92 -14.13
N GLN A 79 -10.96 11.28 -14.53
CA GLN A 79 -11.21 12.51 -15.28
C GLN A 79 -10.82 13.75 -14.48
N HIS A 80 -11.11 13.75 -13.18
CA HIS A 80 -10.69 14.81 -12.27
C HIS A 80 -9.17 14.95 -12.22
N ILE A 81 -8.45 13.83 -12.08
CA ILE A 81 -6.98 13.81 -12.12
C ILE A 81 -6.44 14.27 -13.48
N ASP A 82 -7.01 13.80 -14.59
CA ASP A 82 -6.63 14.21 -15.95
C ASP A 82 -6.74 15.74 -16.09
N ASN A 83 -7.85 16.33 -15.65
CA ASN A 83 -8.08 17.77 -15.68
C ASN A 83 -7.08 18.54 -14.78
N TYR A 84 -6.82 18.02 -13.57
CA TYR A 84 -5.87 18.63 -12.65
C TYR A 84 -4.46 18.63 -13.26
N ILE A 85 -3.98 17.48 -13.73
CA ILE A 85 -2.63 17.35 -14.31
C ILE A 85 -2.42 18.29 -15.50
N HIS A 86 -3.44 18.48 -16.33
CA HIS A 86 -3.38 19.36 -17.50
C HIS A 86 -3.29 20.85 -17.13
N THR A 87 -3.84 21.23 -15.97
CA THR A 87 -3.93 22.63 -15.51
C THR A 87 -3.00 22.94 -14.33
N ALA A 88 -2.31 21.92 -13.80
CA ALA A 88 -1.47 22.04 -12.61
C ALA A 88 -0.24 22.94 -12.87
N PRO A 89 0.18 23.73 -11.88
CA PRO A 89 1.44 24.47 -11.96
C PRO A 89 2.63 23.50 -12.03
N SER A 90 3.75 23.98 -12.58
CA SER A 90 4.99 23.17 -12.67
C SER A 90 5.59 22.83 -11.30
N THR A 91 5.26 23.61 -10.27
CA THR A 91 5.69 23.44 -8.87
C THR A 91 4.53 23.79 -7.94
N HIS A 92 4.44 23.15 -6.78
CA HIS A 92 3.44 23.46 -5.76
C HIS A 92 4.09 24.06 -4.51
N PRO A 93 3.48 25.06 -3.84
CA PRO A 93 4.07 25.70 -2.65
C PRO A 93 4.33 24.74 -1.48
N ASN A 94 3.67 23.57 -1.48
CA ASN A 94 3.84 22.53 -0.45
C ASN A 94 4.77 21.39 -0.89
N ASP A 95 5.52 21.57 -1.98
CA ASP A 95 6.54 20.60 -2.38
C ASP A 95 7.52 20.40 -1.23
N TYR A 96 7.82 19.13 -0.92
CA TYR A 96 8.65 18.70 0.19
C TYR A 96 8.13 19.00 1.60
N THR A 97 6.87 19.44 1.74
CA THR A 97 6.23 19.54 3.06
C THR A 97 6.17 18.17 3.74
N ILE A 98 6.42 18.18 5.05
CA ILE A 98 6.45 17.00 5.93
C ILE A 98 5.06 16.80 6.55
N PHE A 99 4.54 15.57 6.45
CA PHE A 99 3.21 15.13 6.92
C PHE A 99 3.29 14.06 8.02
N THR A 100 4.44 13.92 8.67
CA THR A 100 4.67 12.84 9.65
C THR A 100 3.91 13.02 10.96
N GLU A 101 3.49 14.25 11.28
CA GLU A 101 2.88 14.66 12.56
C GLU A 101 3.79 14.40 13.78
N LYS A 102 5.11 14.22 13.57
CA LYS A 102 6.09 13.81 14.60
C LYS A 102 7.16 14.87 14.90
N ASN A 103 6.89 16.13 14.55
CA ASN A 103 7.83 17.25 14.68
C ASN A 103 9.18 17.03 13.96
N ASP A 104 9.19 16.25 12.88
CA ASP A 104 10.40 16.03 12.09
C ASP A 104 10.79 17.33 11.36
N THR A 105 12.08 17.64 11.35
CA THR A 105 12.63 18.88 10.76
C THR A 105 13.51 18.64 9.53
N SER A 106 13.78 17.38 9.17
CA SER A 106 14.67 17.02 8.08
C SER A 106 14.16 15.79 7.33
N ILE A 107 14.18 15.87 6.00
CA ILE A 107 13.83 14.75 5.11
C ILE A 107 14.81 13.59 5.30
N ASP A 108 16.10 13.84 5.55
CA ASP A 108 17.09 12.78 5.75
C ASP A 108 16.77 11.93 6.99
N ILE A 109 16.33 12.58 8.07
CA ILE A 109 15.88 11.91 9.28
C ILE A 109 14.63 11.08 8.98
N ILE A 110 13.69 11.63 8.23
CA ILE A 110 12.47 10.91 7.85
C ILE A 110 12.82 9.69 7.00
N CYS A 111 13.66 9.83 5.97
CA CYS A 111 14.12 8.72 5.12
C CYS A 111 14.72 7.58 5.96
N LEU A 112 15.53 7.92 6.96
CA LEU A 112 16.12 6.94 7.87
C LEU A 112 15.07 6.22 8.72
N TYR A 113 14.10 6.96 9.27
CA TYR A 113 12.98 6.37 10.00
C TYR A 113 12.02 5.60 9.10
N THR A 114 11.85 5.99 7.84
CA THR A 114 11.09 5.23 6.84
C THR A 114 11.76 3.88 6.59
N LEU A 115 13.09 3.84 6.39
CA LEU A 115 13.80 2.57 6.23
C LEU A 115 13.70 1.70 7.49
N ARG A 116 13.74 2.30 8.69
CA ARG A 116 13.47 1.61 9.96
C ARG A 116 12.08 0.97 9.96
N ASP A 117 11.05 1.73 9.61
CA ASP A 117 9.67 1.27 9.57
C ASP A 117 9.52 0.12 8.55
N VAL A 118 10.16 0.23 7.39
CA VAL A 118 10.16 -0.81 6.34
C VAL A 118 10.88 -2.07 6.79
N LEU A 119 12.00 -1.96 7.51
CA LEU A 119 12.68 -3.11 8.09
C LEU A 119 11.76 -3.87 9.06
N GLN A 120 11.12 -3.13 9.96
CA GLN A 120 10.19 -3.73 10.91
C GLN A 120 8.99 -4.35 10.15
N TRP A 121 8.44 -3.64 9.16
CA TRP A 121 7.37 -4.14 8.29
C TRP A 121 7.78 -5.44 7.58
N TRP A 122 8.97 -5.51 6.99
CA TRP A 122 9.44 -6.68 6.26
C TRP A 122 9.39 -7.96 7.10
N THR A 123 9.70 -7.87 8.39
CA THR A 123 9.65 -9.03 9.29
C THR A 123 8.24 -9.63 9.45
N PHE A 124 7.17 -8.84 9.29
CA PHE A 124 5.80 -9.35 9.36
C PHE A 124 5.29 -9.88 8.00
N TRP A 125 5.75 -9.31 6.89
CA TRP A 125 5.26 -9.67 5.56
C TRP A 125 6.09 -10.77 4.88
N ALA A 126 7.42 -10.67 4.94
CA ALA A 126 8.32 -11.70 4.41
C ALA A 126 8.67 -12.77 5.46
N GLY A 127 8.63 -12.43 6.76
CA GLY A 127 8.89 -13.36 7.87
C GLY A 127 10.36 -13.72 8.09
N SER A 128 11.26 -13.25 7.23
CA SER A 128 12.70 -13.41 7.37
C SER A 128 13.41 -12.23 6.68
N LEU A 129 14.63 -11.94 7.10
CA LEU A 129 15.47 -10.90 6.51
C LEU A 129 16.76 -11.55 6.03
N ASN A 130 16.96 -11.61 4.72
CA ASN A 130 18.28 -11.83 4.14
C ASN A 130 18.79 -10.49 3.59
N SER A 131 19.50 -9.73 4.42
CA SER A 131 19.96 -8.38 4.06
C SER A 131 20.84 -8.34 2.81
N THR A 132 21.43 -9.46 2.38
CA THR A 132 22.23 -9.53 1.15
C THR A 132 21.38 -9.79 -0.10
N GLN A 133 20.20 -10.40 0.05
CA GLN A 133 19.31 -10.77 -1.06
C GLN A 133 18.05 -9.90 -1.13
N ASP A 134 17.74 -9.15 -0.08
CA ASP A 134 16.52 -8.36 0.06
C ASP A 134 16.77 -6.85 0.17
N ARG A 135 18.03 -6.39 0.09
CA ARG A 135 18.41 -4.97 0.26
C ARG A 135 17.62 -4.06 -0.65
N TRP A 136 17.59 -4.35 -1.94
CA TRP A 136 16.94 -3.51 -2.94
C TRP A 136 15.42 -3.64 -2.92
N LYS A 137 14.88 -4.81 -2.52
CA LYS A 137 13.45 -4.96 -2.21
C LYS A 137 13.02 -4.08 -1.03
N LEU A 138 13.83 -4.03 0.03
CA LEU A 138 13.60 -3.13 1.17
C LEU A 138 13.68 -1.66 0.75
N LEU A 139 14.71 -1.28 -0.02
CA LEU A 139 14.84 0.08 -0.52
C LEU A 139 13.68 0.46 -1.45
N TYR A 140 13.20 -0.45 -2.29
CA TYR A 140 11.99 -0.23 -3.11
C TYR A 140 10.76 0.08 -2.25
N ILE A 141 10.51 -0.71 -1.21
CA ILE A 141 9.37 -0.48 -0.31
C ILE A 141 9.54 0.83 0.45
N ALA A 142 10.76 1.15 0.90
CA ALA A 142 11.05 2.39 1.60
C ALA A 142 10.87 3.62 0.70
N PHE A 143 11.28 3.51 -0.57
CA PHE A 143 11.05 4.51 -1.61
C PHE A 143 9.56 4.75 -1.85
N GLY A 144 8.72 3.70 -1.84
CA GLY A 144 7.26 3.90 -1.87
C GLY A 144 6.72 4.51 -0.57
N THR A 145 7.25 4.12 0.59
CA THR A 145 6.69 4.50 1.89
C THR A 145 6.92 5.97 2.23
N ILE A 146 8.05 6.57 1.83
CA ILE A 146 8.37 7.98 2.13
C ILE A 146 7.37 8.97 1.54
N ALA A 147 6.67 8.59 0.46
CA ALA A 147 5.64 9.41 -0.15
C ALA A 147 4.41 9.61 0.75
N ASP A 148 4.23 8.79 1.80
CA ASP A 148 3.25 9.02 2.87
C ASP A 148 3.66 10.20 3.75
N ASP A 149 4.94 10.27 4.09
CA ASP A 149 5.50 11.21 5.07
C ASP A 149 5.90 12.55 4.45
N VAL A 150 6.24 12.60 3.16
CA VAL A 150 6.72 13.82 2.47
C VAL A 150 5.99 14.01 1.14
N MET A 151 5.60 15.24 0.81
CA MET A 151 5.01 15.57 -0.49
C MET A 151 6.11 15.72 -1.55
N ILE A 152 6.56 14.61 -2.11
CA ILE A 152 7.64 14.58 -3.11
C ILE A 152 7.05 14.78 -4.51
N PRO A 153 7.51 15.77 -5.30
CA PRO A 153 7.06 15.96 -6.67
C PRO A 153 7.36 14.73 -7.54
N PRO A 154 6.38 14.18 -8.30
CA PRO A 154 6.63 13.01 -9.16
C PRO A 154 7.75 13.22 -10.19
N ILE A 155 7.94 14.45 -10.65
CA ILE A 155 9.00 14.79 -11.60
C ILE A 155 10.40 14.61 -10.99
N ASP A 156 10.55 14.86 -9.69
CA ASP A 156 11.82 14.74 -8.98
C ASP A 156 12.21 13.28 -8.76
N VAL A 157 11.23 12.39 -8.70
CA VAL A 157 11.45 10.94 -8.75
C VAL A 157 11.92 10.50 -10.13
N LEU A 158 11.26 11.00 -11.18
CA LEU A 158 11.56 10.63 -12.57
C LEU A 158 12.97 11.06 -13.01
N ASN A 159 13.37 12.29 -12.68
CA ASN A 159 14.67 12.85 -13.10
C ASN A 159 15.82 12.52 -12.14
N GLY A 160 15.54 11.89 -11.00
CA GLY A 160 16.54 11.53 -9.98
C GLY A 160 16.99 12.69 -9.08
N THR A 161 16.26 13.81 -9.06
CA THR A 161 16.47 14.90 -8.10
C THR A 161 16.17 14.43 -6.68
N PHE A 162 15.07 13.70 -6.47
CA PHE A 162 14.80 13.06 -5.20
C PHE A 162 15.66 11.81 -5.04
N ARG A 163 16.34 11.72 -3.89
CA ARG A 163 17.19 10.58 -3.52
C ARG A 163 16.80 10.07 -2.15
N PHE A 164 16.37 8.82 -2.08
CA PHE A 164 16.13 8.15 -0.82
C PHE A 164 17.45 7.58 -0.30
N LEU A 165 18.01 8.19 0.75
CA LEU A 165 19.29 7.80 1.36
C LEU A 165 20.42 7.70 0.32
N GLY A 166 20.48 8.66 -0.60
CA GLY A 166 21.49 8.74 -1.67
C GLY A 166 21.10 8.04 -2.99
N HIS A 167 20.11 7.16 -2.97
CA HIS A 167 19.70 6.37 -4.14
C HIS A 167 18.54 7.02 -4.89
N THR A 168 18.64 7.06 -6.22
CA THR A 168 17.53 7.40 -7.12
C THR A 168 16.63 6.19 -7.35
N LEU A 169 15.44 6.39 -7.93
CA LEU A 169 14.60 5.28 -8.37
C LEU A 169 15.32 4.37 -9.37
N ALA A 170 16.12 4.94 -10.29
CA ALA A 170 16.89 4.18 -11.25
C ALA A 170 17.91 3.25 -10.57
N ASP A 171 18.60 3.74 -9.53
CA ASP A 171 19.53 2.93 -8.73
C ASP A 171 18.79 1.76 -8.06
N VAL A 172 17.60 2.01 -7.50
CA VAL A 172 16.77 0.98 -6.86
C VAL A 172 16.32 -0.08 -7.86
N LEU A 173 15.88 0.30 -9.06
CA LEU A 173 15.46 -0.65 -10.10
C LEU A 173 16.63 -1.49 -10.62
N ALA A 174 17.80 -0.88 -10.82
CA ALA A 174 19.02 -1.61 -11.19
C ALA A 174 19.44 -2.57 -10.06
N GLY A 175 19.29 -2.15 -8.81
CA GLY A 175 19.50 -2.97 -7.64
C GLY A 175 18.58 -4.19 -7.57
N LEU A 176 17.28 -4.01 -7.80
CA LEU A 176 16.32 -5.11 -7.88
C LEU A 176 16.68 -6.10 -8.99
N GLN A 177 17.17 -5.61 -10.13
CA GLN A 177 17.69 -6.46 -11.20
C GLN A 177 18.91 -7.29 -10.74
N SER A 178 19.81 -6.69 -9.95
CA SER A 178 20.96 -7.40 -9.36
C SER A 178 20.55 -8.47 -8.35
N GLU A 179 19.38 -8.34 -7.73
CA GLU A 179 18.76 -9.37 -6.88
C GLU A 179 17.90 -10.37 -7.66
N HIS A 180 18.07 -10.42 -8.99
CA HIS A 180 17.39 -11.36 -9.88
C HIS A 180 15.86 -11.25 -9.89
N VAL A 181 15.30 -10.07 -9.58
CA VAL A 181 13.86 -9.83 -9.78
C VAL A 181 13.54 -9.92 -11.27
N ASN A 182 12.46 -10.61 -11.61
CA ASN A 182 12.08 -10.87 -13.00
C ASN A 182 11.89 -9.54 -13.78
N PRO A 183 12.36 -9.41 -15.03
CA PRO A 183 12.21 -8.18 -15.81
C PRO A 183 10.76 -7.69 -15.98
N HIS A 184 9.79 -8.60 -16.07
CA HIS A 184 8.38 -8.23 -16.12
C HIS A 184 7.89 -7.63 -14.79
N ASP A 185 8.37 -8.18 -13.66
CA ASP A 185 8.08 -7.66 -12.34
C ASP A 185 8.77 -6.31 -12.13
N LEU A 186 10.00 -6.11 -12.61
CA LEU A 186 10.69 -4.81 -12.54
C LEU A 186 9.88 -3.69 -13.20
N LYS A 187 9.34 -3.93 -14.41
CA LYS A 187 8.52 -2.92 -15.08
C LYS A 187 7.22 -2.67 -14.32
N PHE A 188 6.60 -3.71 -13.77
CA PHE A 188 5.41 -3.57 -12.94
C PHE A 188 5.69 -2.73 -11.68
N LEU A 189 6.78 -3.02 -10.98
CA LEU A 189 7.24 -2.33 -9.79
C LEU A 189 7.50 -0.83 -10.05
N GLU A 190 8.16 -0.50 -11.17
CA GLU A 190 8.37 0.89 -11.63
C GLU A 190 7.04 1.61 -11.83
N MET A 191 6.12 1.01 -12.59
CA MET A 191 4.83 1.62 -12.89
C MET A 191 3.95 1.77 -11.66
N CYS A 192 4.02 0.83 -10.71
CA CYS A 192 3.34 0.97 -9.43
C CYS A 192 3.87 2.15 -8.61
N LEU A 193 5.19 2.37 -8.56
CA LEU A 193 5.77 3.54 -7.89
C LEU A 193 5.38 4.85 -8.58
N TRP A 194 5.47 4.91 -9.92
CA TRP A 194 5.04 6.12 -10.64
C TRP A 194 3.58 6.46 -10.36
N ARG A 195 2.70 5.45 -10.43
CA ARG A 195 1.28 5.61 -10.08
C ARG A 195 1.11 6.08 -8.64
N GLN A 196 1.84 5.47 -7.69
CA GLN A 196 1.78 5.86 -6.29
C GLN A 196 2.18 7.32 -6.09
N TYR A 197 3.35 7.72 -6.58
CA TYR A 197 3.85 9.09 -6.41
C TYR A 197 2.91 10.12 -7.01
N ILE A 198 2.34 9.87 -8.20
CA ILE A 198 1.36 10.78 -8.80
C ILE A 198 0.13 10.89 -7.91
N VAL A 199 -0.50 9.77 -7.58
CA VAL A 199 -1.79 9.79 -6.88
C VAL A 199 -1.64 10.28 -5.44
N GLN A 200 -0.57 9.91 -4.75
CA GLN A 200 -0.30 10.33 -3.37
C GLN A 200 0.14 11.80 -3.29
N TYR A 201 0.84 12.32 -4.30
CA TYR A 201 1.10 13.76 -4.41
C TYR A 201 -0.21 14.53 -4.64
N LEU A 202 -1.06 14.06 -5.56
CA LEU A 202 -2.37 14.67 -5.84
C LEU A 202 -3.30 14.64 -4.63
N GLU A 203 -3.28 13.56 -3.86
CA GLU A 203 -4.01 13.44 -2.61
C GLU A 203 -3.66 14.53 -1.58
N LYS A 204 -2.43 15.07 -1.64
CA LYS A 204 -1.95 16.13 -0.75
C LYS A 204 -2.15 17.54 -1.32
N CYS A 205 -2.06 17.72 -2.63
CA CYS A 205 -2.19 19.03 -3.28
C CYS A 205 -3.61 19.36 -3.73
N ASP A 206 -4.49 18.35 -3.82
CA ASP A 206 -5.87 18.50 -4.24
C ASP A 206 -6.85 17.91 -3.22
N PRO A 207 -7.32 18.73 -2.25
CA PRO A 207 -8.27 18.30 -1.25
C PRO A 207 -9.60 17.77 -1.81
N SER A 208 -9.97 18.17 -3.03
CA SER A 208 -11.23 17.73 -3.65
C SER A 208 -11.21 16.25 -4.01
N LEU A 209 -10.03 15.71 -4.34
CA LEU A 209 -9.85 14.30 -4.68
C LEU A 209 -10.28 13.38 -3.54
N ARG A 210 -9.93 13.73 -2.29
CA ARG A 210 -10.36 12.97 -1.11
C ARG A 210 -11.87 13.00 -0.92
N THR A 211 -12.49 14.15 -1.14
CA THR A 211 -13.94 14.32 -0.97
C THR A 211 -14.73 13.40 -1.90
N MET A 212 -14.23 13.14 -3.11
CA MET A 212 -14.86 12.23 -4.06
C MET A 212 -14.84 10.75 -3.64
N LEU A 213 -13.92 10.38 -2.74
CA LEU A 213 -13.71 9.00 -2.26
C LEU A 213 -14.47 8.70 -0.95
N LEU A 214 -14.73 9.73 -0.14
CA LEU A 214 -15.34 9.56 1.19
C LEU A 214 -16.68 8.82 1.12
N GLY A 215 -16.87 7.89 2.06
CA GLY A 215 -18.10 7.10 2.16
C GLY A 215 -18.28 6.01 1.07
N LYS A 216 -17.34 5.88 0.13
CA LYS A 216 -17.40 4.92 -0.98
C LYS A 216 -16.37 3.80 -0.80
N THR A 217 -16.70 2.80 0.01
CA THR A 217 -15.75 1.74 0.43
C THR A 217 -15.02 1.07 -0.74
N THR A 218 -15.73 0.71 -1.81
CA THR A 218 -15.15 -0.03 -2.93
C THR A 218 -14.21 0.84 -3.78
N LEU A 219 -14.62 2.08 -4.06
CA LEU A 219 -13.77 3.07 -4.74
C LEU A 219 -12.54 3.46 -3.90
N MET A 220 -12.75 3.76 -2.62
CA MET A 220 -11.68 4.12 -1.68
C MET A 220 -10.64 3.01 -1.59
N THR A 221 -11.07 1.75 -1.51
CA THR A 221 -10.16 0.59 -1.45
C THR A 221 -9.27 0.51 -2.69
N GLN A 222 -9.84 0.62 -3.88
CA GLN A 222 -9.06 0.63 -5.13
C GLN A 222 -8.06 1.79 -5.17
N PHE A 223 -8.49 2.98 -4.76
CA PHE A 223 -7.63 4.16 -4.70
C PHE A 223 -6.48 3.98 -3.69
N ARG A 224 -6.76 3.40 -2.50
CA ARG A 224 -5.78 3.15 -1.44
C ARG A 224 -4.72 2.14 -1.86
N ILE A 225 -5.06 1.11 -2.61
CA ILE A 225 -4.08 0.17 -3.17
C ILE A 225 -3.06 0.89 -4.05
N ALA A 226 -3.51 1.88 -4.82
CA ALA A 226 -2.64 2.70 -5.66
C ALA A 226 -1.76 3.66 -4.82
N THR A 227 -2.33 4.35 -3.82
CA THR A 227 -1.56 5.31 -2.99
C THR A 227 -0.66 4.67 -1.95
N ALA A 228 -0.88 3.40 -1.59
CA ALA A 228 -0.01 2.65 -0.69
C ALA A 228 1.01 1.75 -1.43
N ASN A 229 1.00 1.73 -2.77
CA ASN A 229 1.79 0.79 -3.59
C ASN A 229 1.65 -0.68 -3.14
N ALA A 230 0.46 -1.05 -2.65
CA ALA A 230 0.27 -2.33 -1.98
C ALA A 230 0.48 -3.54 -2.92
N ALA A 231 0.28 -3.34 -4.22
CA ALA A 231 0.55 -4.33 -5.26
C ALA A 231 2.05 -4.46 -5.58
N GLY A 232 2.79 -3.36 -5.66
CA GLY A 232 4.23 -3.40 -5.91
C GLY A 232 4.98 -4.02 -4.74
N THR A 233 4.62 -3.65 -3.50
CA THR A 233 5.19 -4.26 -2.30
C THR A 233 4.85 -5.75 -2.17
N ALA A 234 3.67 -6.18 -2.66
CA ALA A 234 3.31 -7.60 -2.74
C ALA A 234 4.22 -8.37 -3.72
N VAL A 235 4.48 -7.81 -4.91
CA VAL A 235 5.39 -8.42 -5.88
C VAL A 235 6.83 -8.49 -5.34
N ALA A 236 7.29 -7.46 -4.64
CA ALA A 236 8.61 -7.50 -3.98
C ALA A 236 8.71 -8.64 -2.95
N VAL A 237 7.66 -8.85 -2.14
CA VAL A 237 7.61 -9.97 -1.18
C VAL A 237 7.53 -11.33 -1.89
N LEU A 238 6.71 -11.46 -2.93
CA LEU A 238 6.65 -12.70 -3.73
C LEU A 238 8.02 -13.04 -4.33
N ALA A 239 8.72 -12.04 -4.88
CA ALA A 239 10.06 -12.22 -5.43
C ALA A 239 11.08 -12.68 -4.36
N ALA A 240 11.03 -12.12 -3.15
CA ALA A 240 11.87 -12.58 -2.03
C ALA A 240 11.58 -14.05 -1.65
N MET A 241 10.32 -14.48 -1.78
CA MET A 241 9.89 -15.85 -1.52
C MET A 241 10.07 -16.78 -2.74
N GLY A 242 10.75 -16.33 -3.81
CA GLY A 242 10.96 -17.12 -5.03
C GLY A 242 9.66 -17.45 -5.79
N THR A 243 8.60 -16.68 -5.56
CA THR A 243 7.30 -16.83 -6.24
C THR A 243 7.16 -15.74 -7.30
N GLN A 244 6.89 -16.15 -8.54
CA GLN A 244 6.72 -15.21 -9.64
C GLN A 244 5.29 -14.65 -9.67
N SER A 245 5.15 -13.34 -9.91
CA SER A 245 3.86 -12.71 -10.16
C SER A 245 3.50 -12.72 -11.66
N ARG A 246 2.21 -12.61 -11.95
CA ARG A 246 1.71 -12.29 -13.31
C ARG A 246 1.64 -10.78 -13.58
N GLY A 247 2.26 -9.97 -12.72
CA GLY A 247 2.30 -8.51 -12.81
C GLY A 247 0.90 -7.91 -12.89
N VAL A 248 0.65 -7.11 -13.93
CA VAL A 248 -0.60 -6.37 -14.12
C VAL A 248 -1.87 -7.25 -14.19
N LEU A 249 -1.74 -8.52 -14.59
CA LEU A 249 -2.86 -9.46 -14.73
C LEU A 249 -3.12 -10.29 -13.46
N ASP A 250 -2.36 -10.04 -12.39
CA ASP A 250 -2.37 -10.87 -11.20
C ASP A 250 -3.45 -10.43 -10.21
N ALA A 251 -4.63 -11.03 -10.31
CA ALA A 251 -5.71 -10.82 -9.35
C ALA A 251 -5.33 -11.25 -7.91
N VAL A 252 -4.35 -12.15 -7.74
CA VAL A 252 -3.87 -12.56 -6.41
C VAL A 252 -3.11 -11.40 -5.77
N VAL A 253 -2.21 -10.74 -6.51
CA VAL A 253 -1.49 -9.55 -6.05
C VAL A 253 -2.45 -8.41 -5.69
N GLU A 254 -3.51 -8.21 -6.47
CA GLU A 254 -4.54 -7.21 -6.16
C GLU A 254 -5.27 -7.54 -4.85
N MET A 255 -5.69 -8.79 -4.64
CA MET A 255 -6.34 -9.21 -3.39
C MET A 255 -5.39 -9.19 -2.19
N MET A 256 -4.11 -9.51 -2.39
CA MET A 256 -3.05 -9.35 -1.38
C MET A 256 -2.92 -7.89 -0.95
N GLY A 257 -2.83 -6.97 -1.91
CA GLY A 257 -2.75 -5.53 -1.66
C GLY A 257 -4.01 -5.01 -0.96
N THR A 258 -5.19 -5.43 -1.42
CA THR A 258 -6.48 -5.11 -0.80
C THR A 258 -6.50 -5.54 0.67
N GLY A 259 -6.22 -6.82 0.94
CA GLY A 259 -6.20 -7.34 2.31
C GLY A 259 -5.19 -6.62 3.19
N CYS A 260 -3.99 -6.31 2.68
CA CYS A 260 -2.96 -5.57 3.40
C CYS A 260 -3.43 -4.18 3.83
N CYS A 261 -4.03 -3.40 2.91
CA CYS A 261 -4.59 -2.10 3.25
C CYS A 261 -5.71 -2.22 4.28
N LEU A 262 -6.66 -3.14 4.08
CA LEU A 262 -7.83 -3.29 4.95
C LEU A 262 -7.46 -3.80 6.34
N SER A 263 -6.53 -4.74 6.45
CA SER A 263 -6.05 -5.24 7.75
C SER A 263 -5.36 -4.15 8.57
N MET A 264 -4.55 -3.30 7.92
CA MET A 264 -3.96 -2.13 8.57
C MET A 264 -5.03 -1.11 8.99
N ASP A 265 -5.99 -0.79 8.13
CA ASP A 265 -7.04 0.18 8.45
C ASP A 265 -7.93 -0.30 9.60
N MET A 266 -8.31 -1.58 9.60
CA MET A 266 -9.05 -2.21 10.71
C MET A 266 -8.28 -2.14 12.04
N ALA A 267 -6.96 -2.39 12.01
CA ALA A 267 -6.16 -2.35 13.22
C ALA A 267 -5.87 -0.91 13.70
N LYS A 268 -5.67 0.04 12.79
CA LYS A 268 -5.53 1.47 13.11
C LYS A 268 -6.81 2.04 13.71
N GLU A 269 -7.96 1.64 13.15
CA GLU A 269 -9.28 1.95 13.70
C GLU A 269 -9.41 1.41 15.13
N ALA A 270 -9.05 0.15 15.35
CA ALA A 270 -9.12 -0.46 16.68
C ALA A 270 -8.19 0.21 17.71
N LEU A 271 -7.06 0.77 17.28
CA LEU A 271 -6.16 1.56 18.12
C LEU A 271 -6.58 3.03 18.29
N GLY A 272 -7.61 3.48 17.56
CA GLY A 272 -8.01 4.88 17.56
C GLY A 272 -7.03 5.82 16.86
N VAL A 273 -6.06 5.30 16.10
CA VAL A 273 -5.13 6.09 15.27
C VAL A 273 -5.88 6.94 14.24
N LEU A 274 -7.02 6.40 13.82
CA LEU A 274 -7.91 6.92 12.81
C LEU A 274 -8.92 7.95 13.39
N ASN A 275 -9.13 7.96 14.70
CA ASN A 275 -10.18 8.79 15.31
C ASN A 275 -9.96 10.30 15.11
N GLY A 276 -10.92 10.96 14.47
CA GLY A 276 -10.91 12.41 14.26
C GLY A 276 -10.19 12.86 12.99
N GLU A 277 -9.65 11.94 12.19
CA GLU A 277 -9.02 12.23 10.90
C GLU A 277 -10.08 12.29 9.80
N GLY A 278 -10.52 13.50 9.41
CA GLY A 278 -11.61 13.67 8.44
C GLY A 278 -11.38 13.10 7.02
N THR A 279 -10.16 12.62 6.74
CA THR A 279 -9.73 12.07 5.44
C THR A 279 -9.51 10.55 5.46
N GLU A 280 -9.79 9.89 6.57
CA GLU A 280 -9.59 8.44 6.76
C GLU A 280 -10.63 7.56 6.03
N THR A 281 -10.34 6.27 5.91
CA THR A 281 -11.18 5.30 5.19
C THR A 281 -12.54 5.00 5.84
N VAL A 282 -12.70 5.35 7.12
CA VAL A 282 -13.96 5.20 7.88
C VAL A 282 -14.58 6.54 8.30
N ALA A 283 -14.12 7.67 7.75
CA ALA A 283 -14.71 8.99 8.03
C ALA A 283 -16.18 9.05 7.57
N GLY A 284 -17.01 9.75 8.36
CA GLY A 284 -18.45 9.88 8.11
C GLY A 284 -19.27 8.77 8.78
N GLU A 285 -19.88 7.88 8.00
CA GLU A 285 -20.71 6.76 8.50
C GLU A 285 -19.86 5.61 9.07
N ARG A 286 -19.04 5.91 10.07
CA ARG A 286 -17.96 5.06 10.60
C ARG A 286 -18.36 3.60 10.81
N GLU A 287 -19.46 3.36 11.51
CA GLU A 287 -19.90 2.00 11.82
C GLU A 287 -20.37 1.22 10.58
N ARG A 288 -20.95 1.89 9.58
CA ARG A 288 -21.30 1.25 8.30
C ARG A 288 -20.05 0.89 7.53
N LEU A 289 -19.15 1.85 7.35
CA LEU A 289 -17.90 1.70 6.59
C LEU A 289 -17.01 0.61 7.19
N LYS A 290 -16.93 0.51 8.52
CA LYS A 290 -16.23 -0.59 9.20
C LYS A 290 -16.75 -1.96 8.79
N ARG A 291 -18.08 -2.15 8.81
CA ARG A 291 -18.70 -3.43 8.40
C ARG A 291 -18.46 -3.74 6.93
N GLU A 292 -18.44 -2.73 6.08
CA GLU A 292 -18.15 -2.85 4.65
C GLU A 292 -16.69 -3.24 4.37
N LEU A 293 -15.71 -2.57 5.01
CA LEU A 293 -14.29 -2.91 4.89
C LEU A 293 -14.02 -4.36 5.31
N ARG A 294 -14.62 -4.79 6.43
CA ARG A 294 -14.48 -6.17 6.94
C ARG A 294 -15.08 -7.19 5.98
N TRP A 295 -16.19 -6.85 5.31
CA TRP A 295 -16.76 -7.73 4.29
C TRP A 295 -15.80 -7.94 3.12
N VAL A 296 -15.20 -6.86 2.60
CA VAL A 296 -14.23 -6.96 1.49
C VAL A 296 -13.01 -7.76 1.93
N TYR A 297 -12.47 -7.48 3.13
CA TYR A 297 -11.36 -8.21 3.71
C TYR A 297 -11.62 -9.72 3.73
N VAL A 298 -12.75 -10.15 4.32
CA VAL A 298 -13.07 -11.59 4.41
C VAL A 298 -13.13 -12.25 3.04
N ARG A 299 -13.78 -11.60 2.06
CA ARG A 299 -13.91 -12.17 0.71
C ARG A 299 -12.56 -12.28 -0.01
N CYS A 300 -11.67 -11.31 0.19
CA CYS A 300 -10.29 -11.42 -0.29
C CYS A 300 -9.56 -12.61 0.36
N ILE A 301 -9.63 -12.77 1.69
CA ILE A 301 -8.95 -13.87 2.38
C ILE A 301 -9.48 -15.24 1.94
N GLU A 302 -10.80 -15.40 1.86
CA GLU A 302 -11.43 -16.64 1.39
C GLU A 302 -10.97 -17.02 -0.03
N ARG A 303 -10.81 -16.04 -0.92
CA ARG A 303 -10.28 -16.28 -2.28
C ARG A 303 -8.80 -16.61 -2.27
N LEU A 304 -8.01 -15.92 -1.46
CA LEU A 304 -6.58 -16.19 -1.31
C LEU A 304 -6.30 -17.58 -0.72
N ASN A 305 -7.21 -18.15 0.08
CA ASN A 305 -7.11 -19.53 0.57
C ASN A 305 -7.06 -20.58 -0.55
N GLY A 306 -7.62 -20.27 -1.72
CA GLY A 306 -7.70 -21.18 -2.87
C GLY A 306 -6.53 -21.12 -3.85
N VAL A 307 -5.54 -20.24 -3.64
CA VAL A 307 -4.45 -20.00 -4.60
C VAL A 307 -3.20 -20.84 -4.27
N ALA A 308 -2.37 -21.12 -5.27
CA ALA A 308 -1.17 -21.96 -5.10
C ALA A 308 -0.16 -21.37 -4.08
N CYS A 309 -0.04 -20.05 -4.01
CA CYS A 309 0.82 -19.34 -3.06
C CYS A 309 0.09 -18.89 -1.78
N ALA A 310 -1.00 -19.58 -1.40
CA ALA A 310 -1.85 -19.20 -0.26
C ALA A 310 -1.08 -18.87 1.03
N PRO A 311 -0.05 -19.62 1.48
CA PRO A 311 0.71 -19.24 2.68
C PRO A 311 1.27 -17.80 2.64
N VAL A 312 1.99 -17.45 1.56
CA VAL A 312 2.61 -16.12 1.39
C VAL A 312 1.54 -15.06 1.17
N ALA A 313 0.55 -15.35 0.31
CA ALA A 313 -0.52 -14.41 -0.01
C ALA A 313 -1.36 -14.03 1.22
N LYS A 314 -1.68 -15.01 2.07
CA LYS A 314 -2.42 -14.81 3.33
C LYS A 314 -1.61 -14.06 4.36
N ARG A 315 -0.33 -14.43 4.56
CA ARG A 315 0.56 -13.68 5.45
C ARG A 315 0.55 -12.21 5.04
N TYR A 316 0.83 -11.93 3.76
CA TYR A 316 0.85 -10.58 3.23
C TYR A 316 -0.48 -9.83 3.47
N ALA A 317 -1.62 -10.47 3.19
CA ALA A 317 -2.93 -9.85 3.30
C ALA A 317 -3.36 -9.58 4.75
N THR A 318 -2.84 -10.32 5.74
CA THR A 318 -3.34 -10.30 7.13
C THR A 318 -2.38 -9.67 8.14
N SER A 319 -1.10 -9.51 7.80
CA SER A 319 -0.07 -9.01 8.72
C SER A 319 -0.37 -7.64 9.33
N GLY A 320 -1.19 -6.80 8.68
CA GLY A 320 -1.66 -5.52 9.22
C GLY A 320 -2.38 -5.64 10.57
N LEU A 321 -3.08 -6.76 10.82
CA LEU A 321 -3.80 -7.02 12.07
C LEU A 321 -2.88 -7.14 13.29
N VAL A 322 -1.60 -7.47 13.08
CA VAL A 322 -0.60 -7.60 14.16
C VAL A 322 0.37 -6.42 14.14
N TYR A 323 0.87 -6.10 12.94
CA TYR A 323 1.87 -5.06 12.71
C TYR A 323 1.46 -3.74 13.38
N VAL A 324 0.21 -3.29 13.18
CA VAL A 324 -0.21 -1.98 13.69
C VAL A 324 -0.06 -1.84 15.22
N PHE A 325 -0.26 -2.91 15.99
CA PHE A 325 -0.15 -2.89 17.45
C PHE A 325 1.30 -2.93 17.96
N LEU A 326 2.21 -3.53 17.20
CA LEU A 326 3.58 -3.78 17.63
C LEU A 326 4.55 -2.67 17.22
N MET A 327 4.19 -1.85 16.25
CA MET A 327 5.16 -1.00 15.55
C MET A 327 5.28 0.40 16.12
N GLU A 328 6.52 0.87 16.14
CA GLU A 328 6.87 2.20 16.62
C GLU A 328 6.13 3.28 15.81
N ARG A 329 6.07 3.15 14.48
CA ARG A 329 5.46 4.15 13.58
C ARG A 329 4.09 4.65 14.04
N TYR A 330 3.20 3.76 14.50
CA TYR A 330 1.84 4.13 14.91
C TYR A 330 1.76 4.63 16.34
N ARG A 331 2.60 4.11 17.25
CA ARG A 331 2.73 4.66 18.60
C ARG A 331 3.29 6.09 18.55
N GLU A 332 4.25 6.34 17.67
CA GLU A 332 4.80 7.66 17.39
C GLU A 332 3.76 8.61 16.83
N ARG A 333 2.87 8.14 15.94
CA ARG A 333 1.80 8.98 15.39
C ARG A 333 0.82 9.41 16.48
N VAL A 334 0.45 8.51 17.38
CA VAL A 334 -0.43 8.82 18.52
C VAL A 334 0.25 9.77 19.52
N SER A 335 1.57 9.63 19.73
CA SER A 335 2.31 10.44 20.71
C SER A 335 2.93 11.73 20.14
N GLY A 336 2.99 11.90 18.82
CA GLY A 336 3.63 13.03 18.14
C GLY A 336 5.15 13.09 18.28
N VAL A 337 5.81 11.99 18.69
CA VAL A 337 7.24 11.94 18.99
C VAL A 337 7.86 10.65 18.43
N ARG A 338 9.07 10.76 17.86
CA ARG A 338 9.85 9.61 17.36
C ARG A 338 10.39 8.74 18.51
N VAL A 339 10.28 7.42 18.36
CA VAL A 339 10.99 6.46 19.22
C VAL A 339 12.43 6.37 18.70
N PRO A 340 13.46 6.52 19.55
CA PRO A 340 14.84 6.43 19.11
C PRO A 340 15.17 5.08 18.46
N ILE A 341 15.91 5.12 17.35
CA ILE A 341 16.44 3.91 16.70
C ILE A 341 17.43 3.23 17.65
N SER A 342 17.12 2.00 18.06
CA SER A 342 18.00 1.21 18.93
C SER A 342 19.34 0.89 18.25
N GLY A 343 20.39 0.67 19.03
CA GLY A 343 21.73 0.37 18.48
C GLY A 343 21.76 -0.88 17.59
N ALA A 344 20.99 -1.92 17.93
CA ALA A 344 20.87 -3.13 17.11
C ALA A 344 20.21 -2.83 15.76
N LEU A 345 19.14 -2.02 15.75
CA LEU A 345 18.46 -1.64 14.52
C LEU A 345 19.29 -0.69 13.66
N ARG A 346 20.04 0.22 14.30
CA ARG A 346 21.01 1.10 13.63
C ARG A 346 22.05 0.30 12.85
N ALA A 347 22.63 -0.74 13.45
CA ALA A 347 23.63 -1.57 12.78
C ALA A 347 23.09 -2.24 11.50
N VAL A 348 21.83 -2.69 11.52
CA VAL A 348 21.17 -3.26 10.32
C VAL A 348 20.93 -2.19 9.26
N LEU A 349 20.45 -1.01 9.66
CA LEU A 349 20.22 0.12 8.76
C LEU A 349 21.51 0.58 8.08
N ASP A 350 22.59 0.74 8.84
CA ASP A 350 23.88 1.18 8.32
C ASP A 350 24.42 0.17 7.28
N GLY A 351 24.20 -1.13 7.48
CA GLY A 351 24.54 -2.16 6.51
C GLY A 351 23.71 -2.11 5.20
N LEU A 352 22.48 -1.59 5.25
CA LEU A 352 21.64 -1.42 4.06
C LEU A 352 21.95 -0.14 3.29
N VAL A 353 22.40 0.90 3.98
CA VAL A 353 22.76 2.20 3.38
C VAL A 353 24.21 2.21 2.89
N GLY A 354 25.12 1.53 3.59
CA GLY A 354 26.58 1.63 3.42
C GLY A 354 27.26 0.51 2.63
N GLY A 355 26.64 0.01 1.57
CA GLY A 355 27.23 -0.98 0.66
C GLY A 355 27.40 -0.47 -0.76
#